data_AF-A0A9D1IHD3-F1
#
_entry.id   AF-A0A9D1IHD3-F1
#
_cell.length_a   1.000
_cell.length_b   1.000
_cell.length_c   1.000
_cell.angle_alpha   90.00
_cell.angle_beta   90.00
_cell.angle_gamma   90.00
#
_symmetry.space_group_name_H-M   'P 1'
#
loop_
_entity.id
_entity.type
_entity.pdbx_description
1 polymer ?
#
loop_
_entity_poly.entity_id
_entity_poly.type
_entity_poly.pdbx_seq_one_letter_code
_entity_poly.pdbx_strand_id
1 'polypeptide(L)'
;MECLIYLISRLPLNFLRSVGRLVGALIYRFDSAYRAEINRNLSRAGIYSAEMARCVAREQGAQAVEAPWVWGRSRQEVLSKCRIEDASVAVLDEAFNSGRAIVFLTPHIGCYEVGPMMVAERWLKGTNRQFAILYRVPRKSYLRNIVGQGRVSD
;
A
#
# COMPACT_ATOMS: atom_id res chain seq x y z
N MET A 1 16.88 10.95 -6.66
CA MET A 1 15.65 10.50 -5.95
C MET A 1 15.90 9.33 -5.03
N GLU A 2 16.79 8.39 -5.38
CA GLU A 2 17.16 7.26 -4.51
C GLU A 2 17.64 7.69 -3.12
N CYS A 3 18.50 8.71 -3.03
CA CYS A 3 18.96 9.26 -1.75
C CYS A 3 17.81 9.80 -0.87
N LEU A 4 16.81 10.46 -1.48
CA LEU A 4 15.65 10.97 -0.74
C LEU A 4 14.75 9.83 -0.24
N ILE A 5 14.49 8.82 -1.07
CA ILE A 5 13.72 7.63 -0.67
C ILE A 5 14.44 6.89 0.46
N TYR A 6 15.76 6.74 0.34
CA TYR A 6 16.58 6.11 1.36
C TYR A 6 16.61 6.89 2.69
N LEU A 7 16.71 8.22 2.64
CA LEU A 7 16.61 9.05 3.84
C LEU A 7 15.22 8.95 4.50
N ILE A 8 14.16 8.94 3.70
CA ILE A 8 12.78 8.76 4.17
C ILE A 8 12.61 7.37 4.79
N SER A 9 13.14 6.31 4.17
CA SER A 9 12.98 4.93 4.67
C SER A 9 13.71 4.69 6.00
N ARG A 10 14.71 5.51 6.35
CA ARG A 10 15.41 5.46 7.64
C ARG A 10 14.59 6.05 8.79
N LEU A 11 13.56 6.85 8.50
CA LEU A 11 12.70 7.42 9.54
C LEU A 11 11.74 6.36 10.13
N PRO A 12 11.33 6.51 11.41
CA PRO A 12 10.32 5.63 12.00
C PRO A 12 8.99 5.72 11.25
N LEU A 13 8.37 4.57 10.96
CA LEU A 13 7.12 4.49 10.19
C LEU A 13 5.98 5.33 10.82
N ASN A 14 5.88 5.33 12.15
CA ASN A 14 4.87 6.13 12.86
C ASN A 14 5.06 7.64 12.66
N PHE A 15 6.31 8.09 12.58
CA PHE A 15 6.62 9.49 12.30
C PHE A 15 6.19 9.86 10.87
N LEU A 16 6.57 9.03 9.88
CA LEU A 16 6.16 9.23 8.50
C LEU A 16 4.64 9.29 8.36
N ARG A 17 3.91 8.33 8.94
CA ARG A 17 2.45 8.32 8.93
C ARG A 17 1.86 9.59 9.53
N SER A 18 2.39 10.07 10.64
CA SER A 18 1.92 11.33 11.26
C SER A 18 2.15 12.54 10.36
N VAL A 19 3.32 12.64 9.72
CA VAL A 19 3.62 13.68 8.74
C VAL A 19 2.70 13.58 7.52
N GLY A 20 2.52 12.38 6.98
CA GLY A 20 1.62 12.10 5.86
C GLY A 20 0.18 12.51 6.17
N ARG A 21 -0.33 12.17 7.37
CA ARG A 21 -1.67 12.59 7.83
C ARG A 21 -1.81 14.11 7.92
N LEU A 22 -0.79 14.78 8.45
CA LEU A 22 -0.77 16.25 8.54
C LEU A 22 -0.82 16.87 7.14
N VAL A 23 0.04 16.41 6.22
CA VAL A 23 0.06 16.88 4.84
C VAL A 23 -1.28 16.62 4.14
N GLY A 24 -1.84 15.42 4.28
CA GLY A 24 -3.16 15.07 3.72
C GLY A 24 -4.28 15.97 4.25
N ALA A 25 -4.26 16.30 5.55
CA ALA A 25 -5.21 17.24 6.13
C ALA A 25 -5.04 18.68 5.59
N LEU A 26 -3.79 19.14 5.43
CA LEU A 26 -3.50 20.47 4.87
C LEU A 26 -3.95 20.56 3.41
N ILE A 27 -3.63 19.56 2.58
CA ILE A 27 -4.09 19.50 1.18
C ILE A 27 -5.62 19.54 1.14
N TYR A 28 -6.31 18.73 1.94
CA TYR A 28 -7.77 18.76 2.00
C TYR A 28 -8.35 20.10 2.48
N ARG A 29 -7.63 20.83 3.34
CA ARG A 29 -8.05 22.15 3.82
C ARG A 29 -7.90 23.23 2.75
N PHE A 30 -6.79 23.23 2.01
CA PHE A 30 -6.43 24.32 1.11
C PHE A 30 -6.74 24.05 -0.37
N ASP A 31 -6.77 22.79 -0.81
CA ASP A 31 -7.12 22.40 -2.16
C ASP A 31 -8.62 22.09 -2.28
N SER A 32 -9.36 23.02 -2.89
CA SER A 32 -10.80 22.91 -3.08
C SER A 32 -11.20 21.80 -4.06
N ALA A 33 -10.38 21.54 -5.08
CA ALA A 33 -10.65 20.50 -6.08
C ALA A 33 -10.45 19.10 -5.48
N TYR A 34 -9.35 18.89 -4.76
CA TYR A 34 -9.09 17.63 -4.05
C TYR A 34 -10.16 17.32 -3.01
N ARG A 35 -10.58 18.34 -2.23
CA ARG A 35 -11.69 18.20 -1.28
C ARG A 35 -13.00 17.83 -1.96
N ALA A 36 -13.34 18.48 -3.07
CA ALA A 36 -14.56 18.19 -3.83
C ALA A 36 -14.57 16.76 -4.37
N GLU A 37 -13.42 16.26 -4.83
CA GLU A 37 -13.24 14.89 -5.30
C GLU A 37 -13.53 13.85 -4.21
N ILE A 38 -12.91 14.03 -3.03
CA ILE A 38 -13.14 13.14 -1.88
C ILE A 38 -14.61 13.13 -1.49
N ASN A 39 -15.21 14.32 -1.34
CA ASN A 39 -16.61 14.44 -0.94
C ASN A 39 -17.53 13.75 -1.94
N ARG A 40 -17.33 13.99 -3.24
CA ARG A 40 -18.14 13.38 -4.30
C ARG A 40 -18.03 11.85 -4.31
N ASN A 41 -16.83 11.30 -4.15
CA ASN A 41 -16.63 9.85 -4.14
C ASN A 41 -17.27 9.21 -2.90
N LEU A 42 -17.14 9.84 -1.73
CA LEU A 42 -17.80 9.36 -0.51
C LEU A 42 -19.32 9.48 -0.58
N SER A 43 -19.85 10.55 -1.20
CA SER A 43 -21.30 10.71 -1.40
C SER A 43 -21.84 9.65 -2.35
N ARG A 44 -21.13 9.35 -3.45
CA ARG A 44 -21.49 8.27 -4.38
C ARG A 44 -21.47 6.89 -3.71
N ALA A 45 -20.56 6.68 -2.77
CA ALA A 45 -20.50 5.46 -1.98
C ALA A 45 -21.53 5.41 -0.84
N GLY A 46 -22.31 6.47 -0.61
CA GLY A 46 -23.34 6.52 0.44
C GLY A 46 -22.78 6.63 1.87
N ILE A 47 -21.49 6.95 2.02
CA ILE A 47 -20.78 6.98 3.31
C ILE A 47 -20.22 8.37 3.66
N TYR A 48 -20.72 9.41 3.01
CA TYR A 48 -20.23 10.76 3.22
C TYR A 48 -20.57 11.28 4.62
N SER A 49 -19.53 11.71 5.32
CA SER A 49 -19.60 12.66 6.42
C SER A 49 -18.37 13.56 6.38
N ALA A 50 -18.45 14.77 6.95
CA ALA A 50 -17.30 15.67 7.01
C ALA A 50 -16.14 15.07 7.84
N GLU A 51 -16.45 14.22 8.82
CA GLU A 51 -15.46 13.45 9.56
C GLU A 51 -14.80 12.39 8.69
N MET A 52 -15.58 11.58 7.98
CA MET A 52 -15.08 10.56 7.07
C MET A 52 -14.20 11.18 5.98
N ALA A 53 -14.62 12.29 5.38
CA ALA A 53 -13.82 12.99 4.36
C ALA A 53 -12.46 13.46 4.89
N ARG A 54 -12.41 14.01 6.10
CA ARG A 54 -11.16 14.39 6.76
C ARG A 54 -10.31 13.18 7.13
N CYS A 55 -10.92 12.08 7.56
CA CYS A 55 -10.25 10.82 7.86
C CYS A 55 -9.57 10.26 6.61
N VAL A 56 -10.32 10.14 5.51
CA VAL A 56 -9.82 9.67 4.20
C VAL A 56 -8.67 10.53 3.71
N ALA A 57 -8.78 11.87 3.80
CA ALA A 57 -7.70 12.76 3.40
C ALA A 57 -6.40 12.51 4.19
N ARG A 58 -6.51 12.29 5.51
CA ARG A 58 -5.37 11.98 6.38
C ARG A 58 -4.76 10.63 6.04
N GLU A 59 -5.56 9.58 5.91
CA GLU A 59 -5.05 8.23 5.64
C GLU A 59 -4.50 8.09 4.22
N GLN A 60 -5.04 8.79 3.22
CA GLN A 60 -4.41 8.86 1.89
C GLN A 60 -3.03 9.54 1.95
N GLY A 61 -2.89 10.58 2.77
CA GLY A 61 -1.60 11.22 3.03
C GLY A 61 -0.60 10.28 3.71
N ALA A 62 -1.06 9.46 4.67
CA ALA A 62 -0.25 8.41 5.29
C ALA A 62 0.18 7.36 4.27
N GLN A 63 -0.76 6.84 3.49
CA GLN A 63 -0.52 5.84 2.44
C GLN A 63 0.54 6.29 1.43
N ALA A 64 0.52 7.57 1.03
CA ALA A 64 1.48 8.12 0.08
C ALA A 64 2.94 8.05 0.56
N VAL A 65 3.18 8.07 1.88
CA VAL A 65 4.52 8.02 2.47
C VAL A 65 4.89 6.63 2.99
N GLU A 66 3.95 5.69 3.08
CA GLU A 66 4.21 4.29 3.41
C GLU A 66 4.95 3.57 2.29
N ALA A 67 4.58 3.81 1.02
CA ALA A 67 5.19 3.13 -0.12
C ALA A 67 6.72 3.35 -0.23
N PRO A 68 7.26 4.59 -0.13
CA PRO A 68 8.70 4.81 -0.07
C PRO A 68 9.39 4.11 1.11
N TRP A 69 8.73 4.01 2.27
CA TRP A 69 9.26 3.29 3.42
C TRP A 69 9.38 1.79 3.13
N VAL A 70 8.36 1.20 2.49
CA VAL A 70 8.36 -0.22 2.08
C VAL A 70 9.43 -0.50 1.04
N TRP A 71 9.59 0.35 0.02
CA TRP A 71 10.58 0.13 -1.03
C TRP A 71 12.04 0.28 -0.56
N GLY A 72 12.26 1.03 0.51
CA GLY A 72 13.61 1.27 1.06
C GLY A 72 14.00 0.34 2.21
N ARG A 73 13.28 -0.76 2.45
CA ARG A 73 13.47 -1.70 3.57
C ARG A 73 13.44 -3.15 3.07
N SER A 74 14.04 -4.06 3.85
CA SER A 74 13.96 -5.49 3.57
C SER A 74 12.53 -6.02 3.76
N ARG A 75 12.19 -7.10 3.05
CA ARG A 75 10.89 -7.78 3.16
C ARG A 75 10.61 -8.20 4.61
N GLN A 76 11.60 -8.75 5.30
CA GLN A 76 11.46 -9.19 6.69
C GLN A 76 11.14 -8.02 7.64
N GLU A 77 11.83 -6.88 7.49
CA GLU A 77 11.53 -5.69 8.30
C GLU A 77 10.11 -5.16 8.05
N VAL A 78 9.68 -5.10 6.79
CA VAL A 78 8.33 -4.67 6.43
C VAL A 78 7.29 -5.60 7.05
N LEU A 79 7.43 -6.91 6.84
CA LEU A 79 6.48 -7.90 7.35
C LEU A 79 6.45 -7.97 8.88
N SER A 80 7.54 -7.64 9.58
CA SER A 80 7.54 -7.51 11.05
C SER A 80 6.59 -6.42 11.58
N LYS A 81 6.18 -5.48 10.73
CA LYS A 81 5.20 -4.43 11.04
C LYS A 81 3.78 -4.76 10.56
N CYS A 82 3.61 -5.89 9.88
CA CYS A 82 2.34 -6.35 9.36
C CYS A 82 1.69 -7.34 10.32
N ARG A 83 0.36 -7.32 10.36
CA ARG A 83 -0.46 -8.34 11.02
C ARG A 83 -1.58 -8.71 10.06
N ILE A 84 -1.99 -9.97 10.11
CA ILE A 84 -3.15 -10.46 9.41
C ILE A 84 -4.11 -11.01 10.45
N GLU A 85 -5.40 -10.75 10.28
CA GLU A 85 -6.44 -11.31 11.15
C GLU A 85 -6.54 -12.82 10.96
N ASP A 86 -6.74 -13.56 12.05
CA ASP A 86 -6.81 -15.02 12.01
C ASP A 86 -7.92 -15.53 11.08
N ALA A 87 -9.05 -14.81 11.01
CA ALA A 87 -10.13 -15.12 10.07
C ALA A 87 -9.67 -15.02 8.60
N SER A 88 -8.81 -14.05 8.27
CA SER A 88 -8.26 -13.90 6.92
C SER A 88 -7.25 -15.00 6.59
N VAL A 89 -6.51 -15.49 7.59
CA VAL A 89 -5.59 -16.61 7.42
C VAL A 89 -6.36 -17.87 7.02
N ALA A 90 -7.44 -18.21 7.73
CA ALA A 90 -8.22 -19.40 7.45
C ALA A 90 -8.76 -19.43 6.00
N VAL A 91 -9.27 -18.29 5.52
CA VAL A 91 -9.76 -18.13 4.15
C VAL A 91 -8.64 -18.33 3.12
N LEU A 92 -7.45 -17.79 3.39
CA LEU A 92 -6.30 -17.95 2.49
C LEU A 92 -5.77 -19.40 2.51
N ASP A 93 -5.68 -20.02 3.68
CA ASP A 93 -5.26 -21.42 3.80
C ASP A 93 -6.19 -22.34 3.00
N GLU A 94 -7.51 -22.16 3.10
CA GLU A 94 -8.48 -22.90 2.29
C GLU A 94 -8.24 -22.68 0.79
N ALA A 95 -8.09 -21.42 0.37
CA ALA A 95 -7.85 -21.08 -1.03
C ALA A 95 -6.55 -21.70 -1.56
N PHE A 96 -5.47 -21.67 -0.78
CA PHE A 96 -4.18 -22.24 -1.17
C PHE A 96 -4.19 -23.77 -1.19
N ASN A 97 -4.87 -24.41 -0.23
CA ASN A 97 -5.01 -25.87 -0.16
C ASN A 97 -5.94 -26.44 -1.23
N SER A 98 -6.84 -25.62 -1.80
CA SER A 98 -7.73 -26.07 -2.88
C SER A 98 -7.00 -26.49 -4.16
N GLY A 99 -5.73 -26.11 -4.33
CA GLY A 99 -4.95 -26.32 -5.55
C GLY A 99 -5.39 -25.48 -6.75
N ARG A 100 -6.44 -24.66 -6.61
CA ARG A 100 -6.97 -23.82 -7.68
C ARG A 100 -6.13 -22.56 -7.88
N ALA A 101 -6.23 -21.96 -9.06
CA ALA A 101 -5.72 -20.62 -9.30
C ALA A 101 -6.46 -19.60 -8.42
N ILE A 102 -5.72 -18.63 -7.87
CA ILE A 102 -6.25 -17.58 -6.99
C ILE A 102 -6.06 -16.24 -7.69
N VAL A 103 -7.13 -15.44 -7.73
CA VAL A 103 -7.09 -14.06 -8.24
C VAL A 103 -7.25 -13.11 -7.06
N PHE A 104 -6.22 -12.30 -6.81
CA PHE A 104 -6.26 -11.26 -5.78
C PHE A 104 -6.81 -9.96 -6.38
N LEU A 105 -7.86 -9.42 -5.77
CA LEU A 105 -8.41 -8.10 -6.10
C LEU A 105 -8.02 -7.13 -4.98
N THR A 106 -7.05 -6.27 -5.25
CA THR A 106 -6.52 -5.32 -4.24
C THR A 106 -7.08 -3.91 -4.50
N PRO A 107 -8.06 -3.44 -3.69
CA PRO A 107 -8.50 -2.06 -3.79
C PRO A 107 -7.35 -1.11 -3.42
N HIS A 108 -7.38 0.12 -3.92
CA HIS A 108 -6.35 1.13 -3.65
C HIS A 108 -6.54 1.75 -2.25
N ILE A 109 -6.41 0.93 -1.21
CA ILE A 109 -6.65 1.31 0.19
C ILE A 109 -5.43 0.91 1.01
N GLY A 110 -4.83 1.88 1.70
CA GLY A 110 -3.63 1.67 2.51
C GLY A 110 -2.41 1.27 1.68
N CYS A 111 -1.34 0.82 2.35
CA CYS A 111 -0.12 0.33 1.71
C CYS A 111 -0.33 -1.09 1.15
N TYR A 112 -0.99 -1.18 0.00
CA TYR A 112 -1.30 -2.45 -0.66
C TYR A 112 -0.06 -3.21 -1.16
N GLU A 113 1.14 -2.61 -1.17
CA GLU A 113 2.38 -3.30 -1.51
C GLU A 113 2.74 -4.45 -0.56
N VAL A 114 2.26 -4.41 0.69
CA VAL A 114 2.59 -5.44 1.70
C VAL A 114 1.82 -6.75 1.49
N GLY A 115 0.66 -6.70 0.82
CA GLY A 115 -0.19 -7.87 0.58
C GLY A 115 0.54 -8.97 -0.20
N PRO A 116 1.05 -8.68 -1.41
CA PRO A 116 1.87 -9.62 -2.17
C PRO A 116 3.08 -10.16 -1.41
N MET A 117 3.75 -9.31 -0.61
CA MET A 117 4.90 -9.74 0.20
C MET A 117 4.51 -10.78 1.25
N MET A 118 3.38 -10.54 1.94
CA MET A 118 2.85 -11.48 2.94
C MET A 118 2.43 -12.79 2.28
N VAL A 119 1.76 -12.71 1.13
CA VAL A 119 1.36 -13.90 0.36
C VAL A 119 2.58 -14.73 -0.04
N ALA A 120 3.60 -14.07 -0.57
CA ALA A 120 4.84 -14.71 -0.98
C ALA A 120 5.55 -15.41 0.19
N GLU A 121 5.70 -14.73 1.33
CA GLU A 121 6.41 -15.27 2.48
C GLU A 121 5.67 -16.44 3.14
N ARG A 122 4.34 -16.35 3.28
CA ARG A 122 3.57 -17.30 4.09
C ARG A 122 2.98 -18.46 3.31
N TRP A 123 2.60 -18.28 2.04
CA TRP A 123 1.92 -19.34 1.25
C TRP A 123 2.66 -19.80 0.00
N LEU A 124 3.58 -19.00 -0.54
CA LEU A 124 4.31 -19.39 -1.76
C LEU A 124 5.70 -19.94 -1.48
N LYS A 125 6.34 -19.50 -0.41
CA LYS A 125 7.68 -19.94 0.00
C LYS A 125 7.72 -21.46 0.14
N GLY A 126 8.62 -22.10 -0.61
CA GLY A 126 8.78 -23.56 -0.63
C GLY A 126 7.77 -24.31 -1.52
N THR A 127 6.93 -23.59 -2.28
CA THR A 127 5.98 -24.19 -3.22
C THR A 127 6.42 -23.95 -4.67
N ASN A 128 5.88 -24.75 -5.60
CA ASN A 128 6.08 -24.54 -7.05
C ASN A 128 5.05 -23.57 -7.67
N ARG A 129 4.28 -22.84 -6.85
CA ARG A 129 3.27 -21.91 -7.34
C ARG A 129 3.91 -20.59 -7.76
N GLN A 130 3.39 -19.99 -8.84
CA GLN A 130 3.86 -18.69 -9.33
C GLN A 130 2.89 -17.57 -8.95
N PHE A 131 3.42 -16.35 -8.75
CA PHE A 131 2.65 -15.14 -8.47
C PHE A 131 2.89 -14.12 -9.57
N ALA A 132 1.81 -13.67 -10.20
CA ALA A 132 1.87 -12.69 -11.28
C ALA A 132 1.11 -11.42 -10.89
N ILE A 133 1.72 -10.27 -11.15
CA ILE A 133 1.14 -8.95 -10.92
C ILE A 133 1.11 -8.20 -12.25
N LEU A 134 -0.07 -7.70 -12.63
CA LEU A 134 -0.20 -6.85 -13.81
C LEU A 134 0.61 -5.57 -13.62
N TYR A 135 1.46 -5.25 -14.60
CA TYR A 135 2.32 -4.07 -14.55
C TYR A 135 2.13 -3.18 -15.77
N ARG A 136 1.84 -1.92 -15.53
CA ARG A 136 1.86 -0.87 -16.54
C ARG A 136 3.17 -0.10 -16.43
N VAL A 137 3.96 -0.11 -17.50
CA VAL A 137 5.25 0.60 -17.54
C VAL A 137 5.04 2.10 -17.31
N PRO A 138 5.71 2.72 -16.31
CA PRO A 138 5.64 4.15 -16.06
C PRO A 138 6.08 4.96 -17.29
N ARG A 139 5.27 5.97 -17.65
CA ARG A 139 5.55 6.87 -18.78
C ARG A 139 6.86 7.66 -18.59
N LYS A 140 7.17 8.05 -17.35
CA LYS A 140 8.40 8.77 -17.00
C LYS A 140 9.55 7.78 -16.73
N SER A 141 10.64 7.89 -17.51
CA SER A 141 11.77 6.95 -17.48
C SER A 141 12.44 6.85 -16.11
N TYR A 142 12.59 7.96 -15.39
CA TYR A 142 13.23 7.98 -14.06
C TYR A 142 12.47 7.21 -12.98
N LEU A 143 11.17 6.93 -13.17
CA LEU A 143 10.37 6.10 -12.25
C LEU A 143 10.53 4.60 -12.54
N ARG A 144 11.05 4.22 -13.72
CA ARG A 144 11.15 2.81 -14.12
C ARG A 144 12.19 2.05 -13.28
N ASN A 145 13.34 2.66 -13.00
CA ASN A 145 14.40 2.00 -12.23
C ASN A 145 13.98 1.78 -10.77
N ILE A 146 13.32 2.76 -10.15
CA ILE A 146 12.90 2.70 -8.74
C ILE A 146 11.78 1.67 -8.55
N VAL A 147 10.75 1.69 -9.41
CA VAL A 147 9.62 0.77 -9.32
C VAL A 147 10.01 -0.66 -9.73
N GLY A 148 10.96 -0.79 -10.67
CA GLY A 148 11.53 -2.09 -11.04
C GLY A 148 12.28 -2.74 -9.87
N GLN A 149 13.23 -2.01 -9.27
CA GLN A 149 14.04 -2.53 -8.16
C GLN A 149 13.22 -2.88 -6.91
N GLY A 150 12.19 -2.10 -6.57
CA GLY A 150 11.30 -2.43 -5.44
C GLY A 150 10.42 -3.67 -5.64
N ARG A 151 10.41 -4.26 -6.85
CA ARG A 151 9.61 -5.45 -7.20
C ARG A 151 10.45 -6.69 -7.53
N VAL A 152 11.74 -6.52 -7.82
CA VAL A 152 12.66 -7.66 -7.95
C VAL A 152 12.83 -8.24 -6.55
N SER A 153 12.29 -9.43 -6.39
CA SER A 153 12.37 -10.21 -5.17
C SER A 153 13.65 -11.03 -5.26
N ASP A 154 14.57 -10.82 -4.32
CA ASP A 154 15.51 -11.88 -3.94
C ASP A 154 14.73 -13.08 -3.38
#